data_AF-A0A9W8QE64-F1
#
_entry.id   AF-A0A9W8QE64-F1
#
_cell.length_a   1.000
_cell.length_b   1.000
_cell.length_c   1.000
_cell.angle_alpha   90.00
_cell.angle_beta   90.00
_cell.angle_gamma   90.00
#
_symmetry.space_group_name_H-M   'P 1'
#
loop_
_entity.id
_entity.type
_entity.pdbx_description
1 polymer ?
#
loop_
_entity_poly.entity_id
_entity_poly.type
_entity_poly.pdbx_seq_one_letter_code
_entity_poly.pdbx_strand_id
1 'polypeptide(L)'
;MELTEEKRFVKTSIFMLSDTHGMTLDERIPDGPVADVCVHAGDLTEESKLEEFHSAIALLRRIDAPLKLVIAGNHDFTLDTPSFKQKIREIKPRLEPTLVKKFYGDYEEARQLLLNAKEEHGIHLLNEGTHEFMLPNGGKLRVYANPYTPSLGDWGFQYRPDDGRNFAIEDGTNIVVTHGPPRGILDRTNNRERAGCPDLFAAVAKAKPQIHCFGHIHEGWGAKVVAWRSKLSEKPSFLTDIDNSASSIVEQLTTLHETKFDSLEDADAKRKKLENYKLHKYCTASVRARDEGDIGRTLFVNASIKGDSSSDVDLQLPWLVDVMLSREPDPVDSSAATPSYSKDISAAASCGDSSPEEGVQEEQKKLITESTSAKSCRRKLPSERTRYTEKTAWEKRPLEVDHQAESGSQPKTRRQLPKNR
;
A
#
# COMPACT_ATOMS: atom_id res chain seq x y z
N MET A 1 -36.77 -15.58 -14.74
CA MET A 1 -36.70 -14.14 -15.07
C MET A 1 -35.23 -13.81 -15.24
N GLU A 2 -34.78 -13.57 -16.47
CA GLU A 2 -33.48 -12.95 -16.72
C GLU A 2 -33.50 -11.55 -16.10
N LEU A 3 -32.68 -11.32 -15.09
CA LEU A 3 -32.38 -9.97 -14.64
C LEU A 3 -31.61 -9.29 -15.77
N THR A 4 -32.13 -8.18 -16.28
CA THR A 4 -31.42 -7.32 -17.24
C THR A 4 -30.02 -7.01 -16.70
N GLU A 5 -29.00 -6.86 -17.58
CA GLU A 5 -27.60 -6.65 -17.16
C GLU A 5 -27.43 -5.50 -16.15
N GLU A 6 -28.27 -4.46 -16.25
CA GLU A 6 -28.34 -3.32 -15.32
C GLU A 6 -28.70 -3.72 -13.87
N LYS A 7 -29.31 -4.89 -13.66
CA LYS A 7 -29.64 -5.42 -12.31
C LYS A 7 -28.55 -6.34 -11.74
N ARG A 8 -27.58 -6.81 -12.54
CA ARG A 8 -26.55 -7.78 -12.08
C ARG A 8 -25.32 -7.10 -11.50
N PHE A 9 -25.03 -5.88 -11.93
CA PHE A 9 -23.87 -5.13 -11.48
C PHE A 9 -24.28 -3.79 -10.88
N VAL A 10 -23.45 -3.26 -10.00
CA VAL A 10 -23.58 -1.92 -9.44
C VAL A 10 -22.28 -1.17 -9.64
N LYS A 11 -22.40 0.07 -10.10
CA LYS A 11 -21.29 1.01 -10.16
C LYS A 11 -20.86 1.34 -8.74
N THR A 12 -19.58 1.15 -8.45
CA THR A 12 -18.95 1.45 -7.16
C THR A 12 -17.78 2.38 -7.41
N SER A 13 -17.72 3.50 -6.69
CA SER A 13 -16.61 4.45 -6.76
C SER A 13 -15.63 4.20 -5.62
N ILE A 14 -14.34 4.17 -5.92
CA ILE A 14 -13.26 3.88 -4.98
C ILE A 14 -12.26 5.02 -4.99
N PHE A 15 -12.06 5.65 -3.84
CA PHE A 15 -11.05 6.66 -3.62
C PHE A 15 -9.73 6.01 -3.18
N MET A 16 -8.65 6.21 -3.91
CA MET A 16 -7.37 5.54 -3.71
C MET A 16 -6.25 6.55 -3.45
N LEU A 17 -5.47 6.27 -2.42
CA LEU A 17 -4.26 7.00 -2.07
C LEU A 17 -3.27 6.04 -1.42
N SER A 18 -2.05 6.49 -1.23
CA SER A 18 -0.95 5.78 -0.59
C SER A 18 0.12 6.79 -0.23
N ASP A 19 1.06 6.41 0.63
CA ASP A 19 2.25 7.23 0.91
C ASP A 19 1.87 8.62 1.42
N THR A 20 1.00 8.67 2.44
CA THR A 20 0.67 9.91 3.12
C THR A 20 1.79 10.39 4.03
N HIS A 21 2.65 9.49 4.52
CA HIS A 21 3.82 9.87 5.33
C HIS A 21 3.50 10.87 6.47
N GLY A 22 2.39 10.63 7.19
CA GLY A 22 1.93 11.48 8.29
C GLY A 22 1.27 12.81 7.91
N MET A 23 1.09 13.11 6.61
CA MET A 23 0.46 14.35 6.14
C MET A 23 -1.03 14.43 6.47
N THR A 24 -1.52 15.64 6.76
CA THR A 24 -2.95 15.92 7.05
C THR A 24 -3.79 16.20 5.80
N LEU A 25 -3.14 16.45 4.66
CA LEU A 25 -3.72 16.81 3.35
C LEU A 25 -4.83 17.87 3.42
N ASP A 26 -4.62 18.89 4.26
CA ASP A 26 -5.55 20.00 4.40
C ASP A 26 -5.85 20.66 3.05
N GLU A 27 -7.14 20.92 2.80
CA GLU A 27 -7.68 21.48 1.54
C GLU A 27 -7.44 20.63 0.27
N ARG A 28 -6.82 19.45 0.40
CA ARG A 28 -6.52 18.52 -0.72
C ARG A 28 -7.39 17.26 -0.74
N ILE A 29 -8.27 17.13 0.23
CA ILE A 29 -9.36 16.15 0.20
C ILE A 29 -10.65 16.85 -0.28
N PRO A 30 -11.43 16.24 -1.21
CA PRO A 30 -12.72 16.78 -1.67
C PRO A 30 -13.70 16.98 -0.52
N ASP A 31 -14.55 18.00 -0.66
CA ASP A 31 -15.64 18.26 0.27
C ASP A 31 -16.89 17.47 -0.19
N GLY A 32 -17.46 16.63 0.69
CA GLY A 32 -18.67 15.83 0.41
C GLY A 32 -18.39 14.35 0.12
N PRO A 33 -19.42 13.54 -0.17
CA PRO A 33 -19.27 12.09 -0.40
C PRO A 33 -18.45 11.83 -1.66
N VAL A 34 -17.28 11.23 -1.45
CA VAL A 34 -16.27 11.08 -2.51
C VAL A 34 -16.32 9.68 -3.12
N ALA A 35 -16.73 8.66 -2.36
CA ALA A 35 -16.67 7.27 -2.80
C ALA A 35 -17.50 6.32 -1.92
N ASP A 36 -17.78 5.11 -2.44
CA ASP A 36 -18.30 3.99 -1.65
C ASP A 36 -17.20 3.36 -0.78
N VAL A 37 -15.95 3.41 -1.24
CA VAL A 37 -14.78 2.80 -0.58
C VAL A 37 -13.58 3.73 -0.67
N CYS A 38 -12.81 3.84 0.40
CA CYS A 38 -11.47 4.42 0.40
C CYS A 38 -10.43 3.32 0.53
N VAL A 39 -9.32 3.40 -0.20
CA VAL A 39 -8.16 2.49 -0.10
C VAL A 39 -6.90 3.30 0.16
N HIS A 40 -6.17 2.95 1.22
CA HIS A 40 -4.83 3.46 1.50
C HIS A 40 -3.78 2.34 1.35
N ALA A 41 -2.91 2.43 0.35
CA ALA A 41 -1.98 1.34 -0.02
C ALA A 41 -0.62 1.39 0.71
N GLY A 42 -0.61 1.73 2.01
CA GLY A 42 0.58 1.72 2.86
C GLY A 42 1.33 3.05 2.94
N ASP A 43 2.33 3.08 3.83
CA ASP A 43 3.10 4.27 4.23
C ASP A 43 2.18 5.39 4.75
N LEU A 44 1.41 5.02 5.79
CA LEU A 44 0.58 5.97 6.53
C LEU A 44 1.43 7.02 7.23
N THR A 45 2.61 6.61 7.68
CA THR A 45 3.56 7.35 8.51
C THR A 45 4.91 7.54 7.81
N GLU A 46 5.70 8.55 8.18
CA GLU A 46 7.09 8.68 7.70
C GLU A 46 8.04 7.91 8.62
N GLU A 47 7.85 8.03 9.93
CA GLU A 47 8.78 7.49 10.92
C GLU A 47 8.14 6.44 11.81
N SER A 48 6.92 5.99 11.51
CA SER A 48 6.14 5.07 12.33
C SER A 48 5.81 5.58 13.74
N LYS A 49 5.79 6.89 13.96
CA LYS A 49 5.47 7.46 15.28
C LYS A 49 3.97 7.35 15.56
N LEU A 50 3.64 7.21 16.84
CA LEU A 50 2.24 7.08 17.30
C LEU A 50 1.39 8.30 16.91
N GLU A 51 1.98 9.50 16.96
CA GLU A 51 1.33 10.75 16.53
C GLU A 51 1.01 10.78 15.03
N GLU A 52 1.83 10.15 14.19
CA GLU A 52 1.57 10.06 12.76
C GLU A 52 0.40 9.12 12.47
N PHE A 53 0.25 8.02 13.22
CA PHE A 53 -0.94 7.16 13.13
C PHE A 53 -2.21 7.91 13.53
N HIS A 54 -2.16 8.75 14.57
CA HIS A 54 -3.29 9.62 14.91
C HIS A 54 -3.62 10.58 13.77
N SER A 55 -2.60 11.16 13.12
CA SER A 55 -2.76 12.06 11.98
C SER A 55 -3.35 11.32 10.76
N ALA A 56 -2.89 10.11 10.47
CA ALA A 56 -3.41 9.26 9.41
C ALA A 56 -4.88 8.87 9.66
N ILE A 57 -5.24 8.50 10.90
CA ILE A 57 -6.64 8.24 11.27
C ILE A 57 -7.48 9.51 11.11
N ALA A 58 -6.99 10.67 11.54
CA ALA A 58 -7.69 11.95 11.38
C ALA A 58 -7.90 12.30 9.90
N LEU A 59 -6.90 12.07 9.05
CA LEU A 59 -7.02 12.22 7.60
C LEU A 59 -8.09 11.29 7.04
N LEU A 60 -8.00 9.98 7.31
CA LEU A 60 -8.93 8.98 6.80
C LEU A 60 -10.36 9.28 7.22
N ARG A 61 -10.59 9.79 8.44
CA ARG A 61 -11.91 10.21 8.92
C ARG A 61 -12.53 11.34 8.10
N ARG A 62 -11.73 12.20 7.48
CA ARG A 62 -12.22 13.31 6.64
C ARG A 62 -12.67 12.85 5.26
N ILE A 63 -12.20 11.69 4.81
CA ILE A 63 -12.63 11.10 3.54
C ILE A 63 -14.02 10.52 3.74
N ASP A 64 -15.01 11.09 3.06
CA ASP A 64 -16.40 10.63 3.12
C ASP A 64 -16.59 9.38 2.25
N ALA A 65 -16.29 8.24 2.88
CA ALA A 65 -16.53 6.89 2.37
C ALA A 65 -16.90 5.95 3.53
N PRO A 66 -17.96 5.14 3.42
CA PRO A 66 -18.42 4.28 4.53
C PRO A 66 -17.43 3.17 4.87
N LEU A 67 -16.71 2.64 3.88
CA LEU A 67 -15.67 1.62 4.07
C LEU A 67 -14.30 2.22 3.75
N LYS A 68 -13.33 2.12 4.67
CA LYS A 68 -11.96 2.58 4.46
C LYS A 68 -11.01 1.41 4.71
N LEU A 69 -10.29 0.99 3.68
CA LEU A 69 -9.38 -0.15 3.69
C LEU A 69 -7.94 0.37 3.73
N VAL A 70 -7.15 -0.13 4.65
CA VAL A 70 -5.78 0.33 4.86
C VAL A 70 -4.86 -0.87 4.96
N ILE A 71 -3.75 -0.87 4.24
CA ILE A 71 -2.63 -1.78 4.50
C ILE A 71 -1.46 -0.97 5.08
N ALA A 72 -0.53 -1.65 5.75
CA ALA A 72 0.74 -1.08 6.14
C ALA A 72 1.70 -0.95 4.93
N GLY A 73 2.64 -0.02 5.02
CA GLY A 73 3.82 0.03 4.16
C GLY A 73 5.11 -0.14 4.94
N ASN A 74 6.26 0.05 4.28
CA ASN A 74 7.55 -0.17 4.94
C ASN A 74 7.88 0.88 6.00
N HIS A 75 7.35 2.09 5.88
CA HIS A 75 7.52 3.12 6.90
C HIS A 75 6.69 2.85 8.16
N ASP A 76 5.65 2.02 8.09
CA ASP A 76 4.77 1.71 9.21
C ASP A 76 5.31 0.58 10.11
N PHE A 77 6.62 0.55 10.36
CA PHE A 77 7.32 -0.60 10.95
C PHE A 77 6.86 -0.98 12.37
N THR A 78 6.24 -0.08 13.13
CA THR A 78 5.64 -0.44 14.45
C THR A 78 4.39 -1.32 14.33
N LEU A 79 3.79 -1.42 13.14
CA LEU A 79 2.75 -2.42 12.84
C LEU A 79 3.33 -3.82 12.58
N ASP A 80 4.65 -3.92 12.42
CA ASP A 80 5.41 -5.17 12.26
C ASP A 80 6.27 -5.39 13.53
N THR A 81 5.66 -5.93 14.57
CA THR A 81 6.31 -6.14 15.88
C THR A 81 7.64 -6.89 15.81
N PRO A 82 7.81 -7.97 15.01
CA PRO A 82 9.11 -8.58 14.77
C PRO A 82 10.17 -7.59 14.28
N SER A 83 9.86 -6.83 13.21
CA SER A 83 10.78 -5.84 12.64
C SER A 83 11.07 -4.70 13.62
N PHE A 84 10.04 -4.18 14.30
CA PHE A 84 10.21 -3.12 15.30
C PHE A 84 11.14 -3.56 16.45
N LYS A 85 10.92 -4.76 17.00
CA LYS A 85 11.81 -5.34 18.02
C LYS A 85 13.24 -5.52 17.53
N GLN A 86 13.42 -5.89 16.27
CA GLN A 86 14.75 -6.04 15.67
C GLN A 86 15.44 -4.69 15.54
N LYS A 87 14.77 -3.68 14.97
CA LYS A 87 15.28 -2.33 14.78
C LYS A 87 15.76 -1.71 16.09
N ILE A 88 14.97 -1.80 17.16
CA ILE A 88 15.37 -1.31 18.49
C ILE A 88 16.60 -2.05 19.05
N ARG A 89 16.74 -3.35 18.79
CA ARG A 89 17.90 -4.14 19.25
C ARG A 89 19.20 -3.80 18.52
N GLU A 90 19.11 -3.41 17.26
CA GLU A 90 20.27 -3.15 16.39
C GLU A 90 20.85 -1.74 16.55
N ILE A 91 20.06 -0.77 17.01
CA ILE A 91 20.51 0.62 17.21
C ILE A 91 21.61 0.71 18.28
N LYS A 92 22.71 1.41 17.93
CA LYS A 92 23.87 1.67 18.80
C LYS A 92 24.22 3.16 18.81
N PRO A 93 24.40 3.79 20.00
CA PRO A 93 24.16 3.24 21.34
C PRO A 93 22.68 2.90 21.55
N ARG A 94 22.39 2.02 22.52
CA ARG A 94 21.00 1.62 22.81
C ARG A 94 20.17 2.85 23.15
N LEU A 95 18.93 2.88 22.64
CA LEU A 95 17.97 3.93 22.96
C LEU A 95 17.41 3.73 24.37
N GLU A 96 17.13 4.85 25.04
CA GLU A 96 16.43 4.84 26.32
C GLU A 96 15.00 4.31 26.14
N PRO A 97 14.57 3.27 26.89
CA PRO A 97 13.25 2.65 26.71
C PRO A 97 12.08 3.63 26.87
N THR A 98 12.22 4.62 27.75
CA THR A 98 11.21 5.65 27.96
C THR A 98 11.06 6.57 26.75
N LEU A 99 12.14 6.83 26.01
CA LEU A 99 12.12 7.63 24.80
C LEU A 99 11.49 6.86 23.65
N VAL A 100 11.79 5.57 23.53
CA VAL A 100 11.14 4.68 22.54
C VAL A 100 9.64 4.66 22.78
N LYS A 101 9.21 4.38 24.02
CA LYS A 101 7.79 4.37 24.38
C LYS A 101 7.11 5.71 24.14
N LYS A 102 7.80 6.83 24.39
CA LYS A 102 7.24 8.17 24.15
C LYS A 102 6.86 8.42 22.69
N PHE A 103 7.67 7.95 21.73
CA PHE A 103 7.44 8.23 20.31
C PHE A 103 6.66 7.13 19.58
N TYR A 104 6.88 5.87 19.97
CA TYR A 104 6.36 4.70 19.26
C TYR A 104 5.28 3.94 20.03
N GLY A 105 5.05 4.30 21.30
CA GLY A 105 4.17 3.55 22.19
C GLY A 105 4.76 2.23 22.68
N ASP A 106 3.93 1.44 23.34
CA ASP A 106 4.19 0.04 23.60
C ASP A 106 4.11 -0.79 22.30
N TYR A 107 4.71 -1.99 22.30
CA TYR A 107 4.52 -2.93 21.19
C TYR A 107 3.02 -3.18 20.96
N GLU A 108 2.60 -3.26 19.70
CA GLU A 108 1.20 -3.39 19.27
C GLU A 108 0.30 -2.17 19.52
N GLU A 109 0.77 -1.10 20.19
CA GLU A 109 -0.08 0.07 20.49
C GLU A 109 -0.57 0.76 19.21
N ALA A 110 0.33 1.03 18.26
CA ALA A 110 -0.03 1.57 16.94
C ALA A 110 -1.02 0.68 16.18
N ARG A 111 -0.87 -0.64 16.28
CA ARG A 111 -1.80 -1.61 15.68
C ARG A 111 -3.18 -1.51 16.32
N GLN A 112 -3.22 -1.42 17.65
CA GLN A 112 -4.47 -1.31 18.40
C GLN A 112 -5.20 -0.01 18.09
N LEU A 113 -4.50 1.11 17.85
CA LEU A 113 -5.12 2.36 17.41
C LEU A 113 -5.93 2.17 16.12
N LEU A 114 -5.35 1.52 15.11
CA LEU A 114 -6.03 1.26 13.83
C LEU A 114 -7.18 0.25 13.99
N LEU A 115 -7.03 -0.77 14.84
CA LEU A 115 -8.11 -1.71 15.13
C LEU A 115 -9.31 -1.03 15.79
N ASN A 116 -9.07 -0.13 16.74
CA ASN A 116 -10.14 0.63 17.42
C ASN A 116 -10.85 1.59 16.43
N ALA A 117 -10.11 2.16 15.48
CA ALA A 117 -10.68 3.04 14.45
C ALA A 117 -11.67 2.34 13.50
N LYS A 118 -11.69 1.01 13.46
CA LYS A 118 -12.66 0.23 12.68
C LYS A 118 -14.08 0.48 13.15
N GLU A 119 -14.34 0.27 14.43
CA GLU A 119 -15.69 0.36 14.99
C GLU A 119 -16.20 1.80 15.02
N GLU A 120 -15.30 2.74 15.28
CA GLU A 120 -15.67 4.16 15.42
C GLU A 120 -15.80 4.87 14.06
N HIS A 121 -15.02 4.47 13.05
CA HIS A 121 -14.81 5.27 11.82
C HIS A 121 -14.82 4.48 10.51
N GLY A 122 -15.03 3.16 10.56
CA GLY A 122 -15.03 2.29 9.39
C GLY A 122 -13.64 2.12 8.75
N ILE A 123 -12.57 2.25 9.54
CA ILE A 123 -11.17 2.09 9.09
C ILE A 123 -10.70 0.65 9.38
N HIS A 124 -10.52 -0.14 8.32
CA HIS A 124 -10.11 -1.53 8.40
C HIS A 124 -8.63 -1.68 8.04
N LEU A 125 -7.79 -2.00 9.03
CA LEU A 125 -6.43 -2.48 8.78
C LEU A 125 -6.48 -3.91 8.23
N LEU A 126 -6.06 -4.10 6.99
CA LEU A 126 -6.02 -5.38 6.31
C LEU A 126 -4.64 -6.03 6.46
N ASN A 127 -4.64 -7.24 7.00
CA ASN A 127 -3.49 -8.13 6.93
C ASN A 127 -3.40 -8.77 5.54
N GLU A 128 -2.28 -9.44 5.26
CA GLU A 128 -2.16 -10.27 4.07
C GLU A 128 -3.33 -11.26 3.94
N GLY A 129 -3.90 -11.34 2.75
CA GLY A 129 -4.92 -12.34 2.40
C GLY A 129 -6.11 -11.75 1.66
N THR A 130 -7.11 -12.60 1.44
CA THR A 130 -8.37 -12.25 0.78
C THR A 130 -9.41 -11.80 1.80
N HIS A 131 -10.07 -10.68 1.53
CA HIS A 131 -11.10 -10.06 2.34
C HIS A 131 -12.34 -9.79 1.48
N GLU A 132 -13.53 -10.01 2.02
CA GLU A 132 -14.80 -9.78 1.33
C GLU A 132 -15.67 -8.78 2.10
N PHE A 133 -16.31 -7.87 1.37
CA PHE A 133 -17.18 -6.83 1.92
C PHE A 133 -18.47 -6.72 1.11
N MET A 134 -19.58 -6.54 1.82
CA MET A 134 -20.84 -6.13 1.22
C MET A 134 -20.98 -4.62 1.40
N LEU A 135 -21.08 -3.91 0.28
CA LEU A 135 -21.17 -2.46 0.28
C LEU A 135 -22.62 -1.99 0.45
N PRO A 136 -22.87 -0.78 1.00
CA PRO A 136 -24.21 -0.21 1.14
C PRO A 136 -24.98 -0.08 -0.19
N ASN A 137 -24.26 0.05 -1.31
CA ASN A 137 -24.84 0.09 -2.66
C ASN A 137 -25.27 -1.30 -3.19
N GLY A 138 -25.06 -2.36 -2.41
CA GLY A 138 -25.37 -3.76 -2.75
C GLY A 138 -24.25 -4.50 -3.50
N GLY A 139 -23.11 -3.86 -3.73
CA GLY A 139 -21.97 -4.47 -4.41
C GLY A 139 -21.20 -5.42 -3.50
N LYS A 140 -20.87 -6.60 -4.01
CA LYS A 140 -19.91 -7.51 -3.37
C LYS A 140 -18.49 -7.15 -3.80
N LEU A 141 -17.66 -6.77 -2.84
CA LEU A 141 -16.27 -6.40 -3.05
C LEU A 141 -15.32 -7.47 -2.48
N ARG A 142 -14.46 -8.04 -3.34
CA ARG A 142 -13.39 -8.95 -2.97
C ARG A 142 -12.02 -8.29 -3.14
N VAL A 143 -11.28 -8.19 -2.05
CA VAL A 143 -9.97 -7.51 -1.98
C VAL A 143 -8.89 -8.50 -1.56
N TYR A 144 -7.82 -8.60 -2.33
CA TYR A 144 -6.58 -9.23 -1.87
C TYR A 144 -5.62 -8.15 -1.37
N ALA A 145 -5.14 -8.26 -0.14
CA ALA A 145 -4.25 -7.29 0.50
C ALA A 145 -2.86 -7.90 0.74
N ASN A 146 -1.80 -7.09 0.58
CA ASN A 146 -0.44 -7.49 0.93
C ASN A 146 0.49 -6.29 1.24
N PRO A 147 1.01 -6.14 2.47
CA PRO A 147 1.87 -5.02 2.82
C PRO A 147 3.33 -5.18 2.38
N TYR A 148 3.74 -6.38 1.94
CA TYR A 148 5.16 -6.71 1.83
C TYR A 148 5.82 -6.19 0.55
N THR A 149 7.07 -5.71 0.67
CA THR A 149 7.88 -5.23 -0.47
C THR A 149 9.26 -5.91 -0.56
N PRO A 150 9.76 -6.19 -1.78
CA PRO A 150 11.08 -6.77 -1.97
C PRO A 150 12.16 -5.71 -1.72
N SER A 151 13.01 -5.90 -0.72
CA SER A 151 14.05 -4.95 -0.34
C SER A 151 15.21 -5.63 0.40
N LEU A 152 16.37 -4.97 0.41
CA LEU A 152 17.53 -5.35 1.22
C LEU A 152 17.65 -4.50 2.49
N GLY A 153 16.66 -3.65 2.78
CA GLY A 153 16.60 -2.79 3.96
C GLY A 153 16.10 -3.50 5.23
N ASP A 154 16.03 -2.72 6.30
CA ASP A 154 15.61 -3.11 7.65
C ASP A 154 14.30 -2.41 8.07
N TRP A 155 13.47 -2.02 7.10
CA TRP A 155 12.17 -1.41 7.35
C TRP A 155 11.07 -2.46 7.58
N GLY A 156 9.88 -2.02 7.97
CA GLY A 156 8.75 -2.93 8.20
C GLY A 156 8.33 -3.64 6.92
N PHE A 157 7.74 -4.84 7.06
CA PHE A 157 7.12 -5.56 5.94
C PHE A 157 8.04 -5.75 4.72
N GLN A 158 9.35 -5.93 4.93
CA GLN A 158 10.30 -6.20 3.84
C GLN A 158 10.69 -7.69 3.79
N TYR A 159 10.96 -8.18 2.59
CA TYR A 159 11.53 -9.51 2.35
C TYR A 159 12.64 -9.42 1.31
N ARG A 160 13.57 -10.37 1.32
CA ARG A 160 14.69 -10.34 0.38
C ARG A 160 14.18 -10.66 -1.03
N PRO A 161 14.61 -9.90 -2.07
CA PRO A 161 14.17 -10.15 -3.44
C PRO A 161 14.44 -11.58 -3.95
N ASP A 162 15.53 -12.20 -3.47
CA ASP A 162 15.96 -13.53 -3.91
C ASP A 162 15.14 -14.68 -3.29
N ASP A 163 14.44 -14.43 -2.18
CA ASP A 163 13.64 -15.45 -1.50
C ASP A 163 12.34 -15.75 -2.27
N GLY A 164 11.97 -14.85 -3.20
CA GLY A 164 10.67 -14.86 -3.86
C GLY A 164 9.52 -14.69 -2.88
N ARG A 165 8.30 -14.57 -3.41
CA ARG A 165 7.10 -14.52 -2.57
C ARG A 165 5.88 -15.08 -3.29
N ASN A 166 5.15 -15.95 -2.61
CA ASN A 166 3.87 -16.42 -3.13
C ASN A 166 2.76 -15.42 -2.82
N PHE A 167 2.01 -15.01 -3.84
CA PHE A 167 0.82 -14.17 -3.70
C PHE A 167 -0.39 -15.00 -4.09
N ALA A 168 -1.18 -15.40 -3.08
CA ALA A 168 -2.38 -16.22 -3.25
C ALA A 168 -3.58 -15.39 -3.75
N ILE A 169 -3.41 -14.71 -4.88
CA ILE A 169 -4.46 -13.91 -5.51
C ILE A 169 -5.39 -14.86 -6.26
N GLU A 170 -6.65 -14.90 -5.84
CA GLU A 170 -7.63 -15.82 -6.39
C GLU A 170 -8.38 -15.24 -7.59
N ASP A 171 -8.87 -16.12 -8.47
CA ASP A 171 -9.77 -15.74 -9.54
C ASP A 171 -11.04 -15.07 -8.99
N GLY A 172 -11.53 -14.05 -9.68
CA GLY A 172 -12.66 -13.25 -9.22
C GLY A 172 -12.31 -12.21 -8.14
N THR A 173 -11.04 -12.04 -7.78
CA THR A 173 -10.60 -10.87 -6.99
C THR A 173 -10.92 -9.58 -7.75
N ASN A 174 -11.66 -8.66 -7.13
CA ASN A 174 -11.98 -7.38 -7.76
C ASN A 174 -10.78 -6.44 -7.69
N ILE A 175 -10.20 -6.28 -6.50
CA ILE A 175 -9.10 -5.35 -6.24
C ILE A 175 -7.95 -6.09 -5.56
N VAL A 176 -6.74 -5.86 -6.07
CA VAL A 176 -5.50 -6.18 -5.38
C VAL A 176 -4.96 -4.88 -4.78
N VAL A 177 -4.62 -4.90 -3.50
CA VAL A 177 -3.98 -3.79 -2.79
C VAL A 177 -2.64 -4.28 -2.27
N THR A 178 -1.55 -3.77 -2.83
CA THR A 178 -0.20 -4.05 -2.33
C THR A 178 0.53 -2.77 -2.02
N HIS A 179 1.50 -2.79 -1.11
CA HIS A 179 2.27 -1.57 -0.89
C HIS A 179 3.19 -1.27 -2.08
N GLY A 180 4.00 -2.26 -2.47
CA GLY A 180 4.90 -2.15 -3.63
C GLY A 180 4.26 -2.49 -4.97
N PRO A 181 4.83 -2.01 -6.10
CA PRO A 181 4.32 -2.28 -7.43
C PRO A 181 4.70 -3.69 -7.94
N PRO A 182 3.95 -4.24 -8.92
CA PRO A 182 4.41 -5.36 -9.72
C PRO A 182 5.50 -4.93 -10.70
N ARG A 183 6.46 -5.82 -10.99
CA ARG A 183 7.57 -5.54 -11.91
C ARG A 183 7.05 -5.10 -13.27
N GLY A 184 7.58 -3.99 -13.78
CA GLY A 184 7.30 -3.51 -15.13
C GLY A 184 6.14 -2.52 -15.25
N ILE A 185 5.35 -2.34 -14.19
CA ILE A 185 4.17 -1.46 -14.19
C ILE A 185 4.38 -0.34 -13.17
N LEU A 186 4.54 0.90 -13.65
CA LEU A 186 4.63 2.09 -12.80
C LEU A 186 5.68 1.94 -11.66
N ASP A 187 6.75 1.19 -11.93
CA ASP A 187 7.74 0.71 -10.94
C ASP A 187 9.15 1.26 -11.18
N ARG A 188 9.28 2.25 -12.06
CA ARG A 188 10.56 2.85 -12.41
C ARG A 188 10.95 3.86 -11.37
N THR A 189 12.17 3.74 -10.85
CA THR A 189 12.71 4.69 -9.90
C THR A 189 13.40 5.88 -10.60
N ASN A 190 13.75 6.91 -9.84
CA ASN A 190 14.54 8.07 -10.29
C ASN A 190 15.93 7.66 -10.81
N ASN A 191 16.46 6.54 -10.30
CA ASN A 191 17.70 5.91 -10.81
C ASN A 191 17.47 5.10 -12.09
N ARG A 192 16.25 5.10 -12.65
CA ARG A 192 15.79 4.36 -13.83
C ARG A 192 15.82 2.84 -13.67
N GLU A 193 16.01 2.37 -12.45
CA GLU A 193 15.88 0.98 -12.09
C GLU A 193 14.41 0.64 -11.94
N ARG A 194 14.12 -0.66 -11.84
CA ARG A 194 12.78 -1.15 -11.54
C ARG A 194 12.81 -1.69 -10.12
N ALA A 195 11.82 -1.33 -9.33
CA ALA A 195 11.68 -1.79 -7.95
C ALA A 195 10.58 -2.84 -7.79
N GLY A 196 9.73 -3.03 -8.80
CA GLY A 196 8.56 -3.90 -8.67
C GLY A 196 8.89 -5.39 -8.55
N CYS A 197 7.96 -6.15 -7.96
CA CYS A 197 8.11 -7.58 -7.71
C CYS A 197 7.70 -8.42 -8.94
N PRO A 198 8.56 -9.34 -9.44
CA PRO A 198 8.22 -10.22 -10.56
C PRO A 198 7.16 -11.27 -10.19
N ASP A 199 7.19 -11.82 -8.97
CA ASP A 199 6.21 -12.81 -8.53
C ASP A 199 4.81 -12.20 -8.39
N LEU A 200 4.74 -10.95 -7.91
CA LEU A 200 3.50 -10.18 -7.85
C LEU A 200 2.93 -9.94 -9.26
N PHE A 201 3.77 -9.56 -10.22
CA PHE A 201 3.36 -9.44 -11.62
C PHE A 201 2.75 -10.76 -12.12
N ALA A 202 3.44 -11.88 -11.87
CA ALA A 202 2.98 -13.19 -12.33
C ALA A 202 1.65 -13.59 -11.69
N ALA A 203 1.43 -13.32 -10.40
CA ALA A 203 0.19 -13.60 -9.71
C ALA A 203 -0.97 -12.74 -10.25
N VAL A 204 -0.74 -11.43 -10.43
CA VAL A 204 -1.75 -10.51 -10.97
C VAL A 204 -2.10 -10.84 -12.43
N ALA A 205 -1.11 -11.21 -13.25
CA ALA A 205 -1.34 -11.62 -14.64
C ALA A 205 -2.23 -12.87 -14.74
N LYS A 206 -2.09 -13.80 -13.78
CA LYS A 206 -2.91 -15.03 -13.70
C LYS A 206 -4.32 -14.74 -13.22
N ALA A 207 -4.48 -14.05 -12.08
CA ALA A 207 -5.77 -13.77 -11.47
C ALA A 207 -6.58 -12.69 -12.21
N LYS A 208 -5.88 -11.79 -12.92
CA LYS A 208 -6.43 -10.68 -13.70
C LYS A 208 -7.48 -9.88 -12.89
N PRO A 209 -7.15 -9.23 -11.77
CA PRO A 209 -8.11 -8.42 -11.04
C PRO A 209 -8.60 -7.23 -11.90
N GLN A 210 -9.73 -6.63 -11.54
CA GLN A 210 -10.21 -5.41 -12.20
C GLN A 210 -9.25 -4.25 -11.93
N ILE A 211 -8.78 -4.14 -10.68
CA ILE A 211 -7.89 -3.06 -10.23
C ILE A 211 -6.72 -3.66 -9.44
N HIS A 212 -5.53 -3.09 -9.63
CA HIS A 212 -4.40 -3.26 -8.71
C HIS A 212 -3.94 -1.87 -8.24
N CYS A 213 -4.22 -1.57 -6.97
CA CYS A 213 -3.80 -0.34 -6.29
C CYS A 213 -2.52 -0.58 -5.48
N PHE A 214 -1.56 0.33 -5.61
CA PHE A 214 -0.30 0.29 -4.88
C PHE A 214 0.33 1.68 -4.75
N GLY A 215 1.47 1.78 -4.08
CA GLY A 215 2.22 3.02 -3.90
C GLY A 215 3.73 2.77 -3.93
N HIS A 216 4.43 3.22 -2.89
CA HIS A 216 5.86 2.98 -2.58
C HIS A 216 6.86 3.66 -3.53
N ILE A 217 6.62 3.66 -4.84
CA ILE A 217 7.48 4.28 -5.84
C ILE A 217 6.83 5.60 -6.28
N HIS A 218 7.20 6.69 -5.61
CA HIS A 218 6.57 8.02 -5.71
C HIS A 218 6.68 8.61 -7.13
N GLU A 219 7.83 8.45 -7.76
CA GLU A 219 8.09 8.85 -9.15
C GLU A 219 7.29 8.02 -10.17
N GLY A 220 6.74 6.89 -9.73
CA GLY A 220 5.93 5.97 -10.52
C GLY A 220 4.44 6.34 -10.57
N TRP A 221 4.00 7.42 -9.91
CA TRP A 221 2.58 7.76 -9.85
C TRP A 221 1.91 7.87 -11.21
N GLY A 222 0.70 7.34 -11.25
CA GLY A 222 -0.08 7.27 -12.46
C GLY A 222 -1.07 6.12 -12.43
N ALA A 223 -1.80 5.99 -13.53
CA ALA A 223 -2.65 4.85 -13.79
C ALA A 223 -2.45 4.33 -15.22
N LYS A 224 -2.51 3.02 -15.38
CA LYS A 224 -2.32 2.33 -16.65
C LYS A 224 -3.31 1.17 -16.78
N VAL A 225 -4.01 1.12 -17.91
CA VAL A 225 -4.80 -0.05 -18.29
C VAL A 225 -3.91 -1.01 -19.05
N VAL A 226 -3.77 -2.22 -18.54
CA VAL A 226 -3.02 -3.31 -19.17
C VAL A 226 -4.00 -4.33 -19.72
N ALA A 227 -3.85 -4.64 -21.00
CA ALA A 227 -4.50 -5.78 -21.63
C ALA A 227 -3.57 -6.99 -21.56
N TRP A 228 -4.08 -8.10 -21.06
CA TRP A 228 -3.36 -9.36 -21.01
C TRP A 228 -3.44 -10.08 -22.35
N ARG A 229 -2.37 -10.79 -22.73
CA ARG A 229 -2.43 -11.70 -23.88
C ARG A 229 -3.39 -12.86 -23.59
N SER A 230 -4.00 -13.39 -24.65
CA SER A 230 -4.93 -14.52 -24.57
C SER A 230 -4.31 -15.78 -23.96
N LYS A 231 -3.02 -16.02 -24.25
CA LYS A 231 -2.23 -17.10 -23.66
C LYS A 231 -1.04 -16.50 -22.92
N LEU A 232 -1.00 -16.72 -21.60
CA LEU A 232 0.15 -16.37 -20.78
C LEU A 232 1.28 -17.39 -20.98
N SER A 233 2.50 -16.93 -20.81
CA SER A 233 3.70 -17.75 -20.69
C SER A 233 3.72 -18.52 -19.36
N GLU A 234 4.57 -19.55 -19.26
CA GLU A 234 4.72 -20.34 -18.02
C GLU A 234 5.17 -19.48 -16.83
N LYS A 235 5.99 -18.46 -17.10
CA LYS A 235 6.48 -17.47 -16.14
C LYS A 235 6.12 -16.07 -16.63
N PRO A 236 4.89 -15.60 -16.34
CA PRO A 236 4.41 -14.34 -16.88
C PRO A 236 5.34 -13.16 -16.53
N SER A 237 5.62 -12.32 -17.52
CA SER A 237 6.45 -11.12 -17.33
C SER A 237 5.90 -9.93 -18.12
N PHE A 238 6.26 -8.72 -17.69
CA PHE A 238 5.84 -7.48 -18.34
C PHE A 238 6.37 -7.34 -19.79
N LEU A 239 7.38 -8.13 -20.17
CA LEU A 239 7.93 -8.15 -21.52
C LEU A 239 7.14 -9.06 -22.47
N THR A 240 6.56 -10.14 -21.94
CA THR A 240 6.04 -11.25 -22.75
C THR A 240 4.51 -11.34 -22.74
N ASP A 241 3.85 -10.89 -21.67
CA ASP A 241 2.45 -11.23 -21.39
C ASP A 241 1.47 -10.06 -21.48
N ILE A 242 2.01 -8.85 -21.68
CA ILE A 242 1.23 -7.65 -21.96
C ILE A 242 1.00 -7.56 -23.47
N ASP A 243 -0.25 -7.29 -23.85
CA ASP A 243 -0.57 -6.75 -25.17
C ASP A 243 -0.44 -5.23 -25.13
N ASN A 244 0.73 -4.73 -25.54
CA ASN A 244 1.00 -3.29 -25.53
C ASN A 244 0.14 -2.52 -26.54
N SER A 245 -0.36 -3.17 -27.59
CA SER A 245 -1.21 -2.52 -28.59
C SER A 245 -2.63 -2.27 -28.08
N ALA A 246 -3.09 -3.10 -27.14
CA ALA A 246 -4.38 -2.99 -26.48
C ALA A 246 -4.31 -2.37 -25.07
N SER A 247 -3.11 -1.97 -24.63
CA SER A 247 -2.86 -1.29 -23.36
C SER A 247 -2.77 0.23 -23.55
N SER A 248 -3.09 1.00 -22.51
CA SER A 248 -3.03 2.46 -22.56
C SER A 248 -2.63 3.06 -21.22
N ILE A 249 -1.93 4.19 -21.26
CA ILE A 249 -1.67 5.02 -20.09
C ILE A 249 -2.90 5.90 -19.88
N VAL A 250 -3.43 5.94 -18.66
CA VAL A 250 -4.53 6.83 -18.28
C VAL A 250 -3.95 8.20 -17.92
N GLU A 251 -3.00 8.23 -16.99
CA GLU A 251 -2.22 9.41 -16.61
C GLU A 251 -0.91 8.95 -15.95
N GLN A 252 0.10 9.80 -15.97
CA GLN A 252 1.35 9.69 -15.23
C GLN A 252 1.99 11.08 -15.12
N LEU A 253 3.03 11.24 -14.31
CA LEU A 253 3.69 12.54 -14.10
C LEU A 253 4.10 13.24 -15.41
N THR A 254 4.63 12.50 -16.38
CA THR A 254 5.06 13.08 -17.68
C THR A 254 3.93 13.48 -18.62
N THR A 255 2.74 12.90 -18.45
CA THR A 255 1.55 13.26 -19.24
C THR A 255 0.74 14.37 -18.55
N LEU A 256 0.99 14.62 -17.27
CA LEU A 256 0.35 15.66 -16.48
C LEU A 256 1.17 16.96 -16.40
N HIS A 257 2.50 16.87 -16.34
CA HIS A 257 3.40 18.02 -16.22
C HIS A 257 4.10 18.37 -17.53
N GLU A 258 4.39 19.66 -17.69
CA GLU A 258 5.09 20.19 -18.86
C GLU A 258 6.49 19.61 -18.97
N THR A 259 6.88 19.23 -20.18
CA THR A 259 8.21 18.71 -20.50
C THR A 259 8.89 19.60 -21.53
N LYS A 260 10.21 19.53 -21.61
CA LYS A 260 10.99 20.25 -22.62
C LYS A 260 10.68 19.87 -24.08
N PHE A 261 9.89 18.82 -24.30
CA PHE A 261 9.50 18.33 -25.62
C PHE A 261 8.07 18.72 -25.99
N ASP A 262 7.34 19.37 -25.09
CA ASP A 262 5.95 19.77 -25.31
C ASP A 262 5.87 20.97 -26.26
N SER A 263 4.90 20.96 -27.16
CA SER A 263 4.51 22.18 -27.86
C SER A 263 3.79 23.13 -26.90
N LEU A 264 3.60 24.40 -27.32
CA LEU A 264 2.80 25.35 -26.54
C LEU A 264 1.36 24.87 -26.32
N GLU A 265 0.80 24.15 -27.29
CA GLU A 265 -0.53 23.55 -27.22
C GLU A 265 -0.57 22.40 -26.21
N ASP A 266 0.42 21.49 -26.25
CA ASP A 266 0.53 20.39 -25.29
C ASP A 266 0.66 20.92 -23.85
N ALA A 267 1.52 21.93 -23.66
CA ALA A 267 1.73 22.56 -22.37
C ALA A 267 0.43 23.21 -21.85
N ASP A 268 -0.34 23.87 -22.71
CA ASP A 268 -1.62 24.47 -22.34
C ASP A 268 -2.69 23.43 -21.99
N ALA A 269 -2.77 22.34 -22.77
CA ALA A 269 -3.67 21.23 -22.48
C ALA A 269 -3.34 20.57 -21.13
N LYS A 270 -2.05 20.37 -20.83
CA LYS A 270 -1.58 19.83 -19.54
C LYS A 270 -1.91 20.74 -18.37
N ARG A 271 -1.67 22.06 -18.50
CA ARG A 271 -2.04 23.04 -17.47
C ARG A 271 -3.53 23.03 -17.16
N LYS A 272 -4.39 23.12 -18.19
CA LYS A 272 -5.85 23.06 -18.03
C LYS A 272 -6.30 21.75 -17.36
N LYS A 273 -5.69 20.63 -17.75
CA LYS A 273 -6.00 19.32 -17.14
C LYS A 273 -5.62 19.29 -15.66
N LEU A 274 -4.41 19.75 -15.32
CA LEU A 274 -3.94 19.82 -13.94
C LEU A 274 -4.78 20.77 -13.08
N GLU A 275 -5.18 21.93 -13.62
CA GLU A 275 -6.10 22.85 -12.96
C GLU A 275 -7.44 22.18 -12.66
N ASN A 276 -7.99 21.43 -13.62
CA ASN A 276 -9.22 20.67 -13.42
C ASN A 276 -9.08 19.62 -12.32
N TYR A 277 -7.99 18.85 -12.30
CA TYR A 277 -7.77 17.87 -11.23
C TYR A 277 -7.53 18.52 -9.88
N LYS A 278 -6.83 19.66 -9.81
CA LYS A 278 -6.64 20.42 -8.57
C LYS A 278 -7.97 20.97 -8.03
N LEU A 279 -8.87 21.39 -8.91
CA LEU A 279 -10.19 21.86 -8.53
C LEU A 279 -11.03 20.74 -7.88
N HIS A 280 -11.00 19.55 -8.47
CA HIS A 280 -11.71 18.38 -7.94
C HIS A 280 -10.96 17.70 -6.79
N LYS A 281 -9.67 17.99 -6.64
CA LYS A 281 -8.72 17.39 -5.68
C LYS A 281 -8.47 15.89 -5.89
N TYR A 282 -8.75 15.36 -7.08
CA TYR A 282 -8.42 13.98 -7.49
C TYR A 282 -8.30 13.84 -9.02
N CYS A 283 -7.61 12.77 -9.44
CA CYS A 283 -7.63 12.26 -10.80
C CYS A 283 -8.71 11.18 -10.95
N THR A 284 -9.20 10.97 -12.17
CA THR A 284 -10.26 9.98 -12.43
C THR A 284 -9.80 8.87 -13.35
N ALA A 285 -10.20 7.64 -13.05
CA ALA A 285 -10.09 6.50 -13.96
C ALA A 285 -11.36 5.64 -13.90
N SER A 286 -11.58 4.80 -14.92
CA SER A 286 -12.73 3.90 -14.93
C SER A 286 -12.31 2.54 -15.47
N VAL A 287 -12.77 1.47 -14.83
CA VAL A 287 -12.65 0.11 -15.37
C VAL A 287 -13.90 -0.18 -16.20
N ARG A 288 -13.72 -0.59 -17.45
CA ARG A 288 -14.86 -1.04 -18.27
C ARG A 288 -15.44 -2.32 -17.71
N ALA A 289 -16.76 -2.50 -17.85
CA ALA A 289 -17.40 -3.78 -17.54
C ALA A 289 -16.75 -4.89 -18.38
N ARG A 290 -16.61 -6.09 -17.80
CA ARG A 290 -16.14 -7.25 -18.56
C ARG A 290 -17.24 -7.70 -19.50
N ASP A 291 -17.06 -7.50 -20.78
CA ASP A 291 -17.90 -8.11 -21.80
C ASP A 291 -17.53 -9.59 -21.97
N GLU A 292 -18.48 -10.42 -22.41
CA GLU A 292 -18.17 -11.80 -22.84
C GLU A 292 -17.14 -11.75 -23.99
N GLY A 293 -15.94 -12.29 -23.72
CA GLY A 293 -14.82 -12.25 -24.66
C GLY A 293 -13.73 -11.22 -24.36
N ASP A 294 -13.86 -10.42 -23.29
CA ASP A 294 -12.80 -9.51 -22.87
C ASP A 294 -11.54 -10.30 -22.44
N ILE A 295 -10.40 -9.97 -23.05
CA ILE A 295 -9.07 -10.60 -22.88
C ILE A 295 -8.49 -10.50 -21.45
N GLY A 296 -9.27 -9.92 -20.54
CA GLY A 296 -8.89 -9.54 -19.19
C GLY A 296 -8.06 -8.27 -19.26
N ARG A 297 -8.62 -7.17 -18.77
CA ARG A 297 -7.89 -5.93 -18.53
C ARG A 297 -7.79 -5.71 -17.03
N THR A 298 -6.67 -5.13 -16.62
CA THR A 298 -6.43 -4.70 -15.24
C THR A 298 -6.03 -3.23 -15.26
N LEU A 299 -6.70 -2.42 -14.46
CA LEU A 299 -6.29 -1.04 -14.19
C LEU A 299 -5.28 -1.06 -13.04
N PHE A 300 -4.04 -0.68 -13.35
CA PHE A 300 -3.01 -0.48 -12.35
C PHE A 300 -3.01 0.99 -11.92
N VAL A 301 -3.00 1.23 -10.61
CA VAL A 301 -2.99 2.58 -10.03
C VAL A 301 -1.86 2.65 -9.02
N ASN A 302 -0.84 3.44 -9.35
CA ASN A 302 0.12 3.90 -8.35
C ASN A 302 -0.45 5.17 -7.72
N ALA A 303 -0.91 5.03 -6.48
CA ALA A 303 -1.64 6.03 -5.72
C ALA A 303 -0.77 6.79 -4.70
N SER A 304 0.55 6.69 -4.79
CA SER A 304 1.48 7.45 -3.94
C SER A 304 1.23 8.95 -4.06
N ILE A 305 0.90 9.64 -2.97
CA ILE A 305 0.59 11.09 -3.06
C ILE A 305 1.81 11.96 -2.78
N LYS A 306 2.83 11.40 -2.11
CA LYS A 306 4.09 12.09 -1.85
C LYS A 306 4.85 12.28 -3.16
N GLY A 307 5.31 13.50 -3.40
CA GLY A 307 6.12 13.84 -4.56
C GLY A 307 7.61 13.56 -4.35
N ASP A 308 8.40 13.79 -5.40
CA ASP A 308 9.87 13.65 -5.37
C ASP A 308 10.57 14.67 -4.46
N SER A 309 9.90 15.79 -4.14
CA SER A 309 10.43 16.79 -3.22
C SER A 309 9.85 16.60 -1.82
N SER A 310 10.67 16.81 -0.80
CA SER A 310 10.25 16.81 0.61
C SER A 310 9.36 18.00 0.98
N SER A 311 8.84 18.74 0.00
CA SER A 311 8.00 19.90 0.21
C SER A 311 6.55 19.58 -0.15
N ASP A 312 5.61 20.02 0.68
CA ASP A 312 4.16 19.86 0.48
C ASP A 312 3.63 20.52 -0.82
N VAL A 313 4.50 21.18 -1.57
CA VAL A 313 4.17 21.90 -2.80
C VAL A 313 4.02 20.96 -4.00
N ASP A 314 4.69 19.80 -3.97
CA ASP A 314 4.73 18.82 -5.07
C ASP A 314 3.90 17.55 -4.80
N LEU A 315 2.83 17.69 -4.01
CA LEU A 315 1.93 16.55 -3.76
C LEU A 315 1.16 16.17 -5.03
N GLN A 316 1.14 14.86 -5.25
CA GLN A 316 0.41 14.21 -6.31
C GLN A 316 -1.04 13.99 -5.85
N LEU A 317 -1.95 13.89 -6.80
CA LEU A 317 -3.38 13.82 -6.49
C LEU A 317 -3.84 12.37 -6.25
N PRO A 318 -4.78 12.15 -5.33
CA PRO A 318 -5.42 10.86 -5.15
C PRO A 318 -6.26 10.49 -6.37
N TRP A 319 -6.71 9.23 -6.43
CA TRP A 319 -7.48 8.70 -7.55
C TRP A 319 -8.91 8.39 -7.14
N LEU A 320 -9.88 8.80 -7.96
CA LEU A 320 -11.25 8.32 -7.89
C LEU A 320 -11.49 7.35 -9.06
N VAL A 321 -11.75 6.09 -8.73
CA VAL A 321 -11.86 5.02 -9.71
C VAL A 321 -13.24 4.38 -9.67
N ASP A 322 -13.91 4.34 -10.81
CA ASP A 322 -15.17 3.64 -10.95
C ASP A 322 -14.96 2.17 -11.37
N VAL A 323 -15.64 1.25 -10.70
CA VAL A 323 -15.66 -0.18 -10.99
C VAL A 323 -17.08 -0.75 -10.96
N MET A 324 -17.35 -1.77 -11.77
CA MET A 324 -18.60 -2.52 -11.71
C MET A 324 -18.42 -3.75 -10.83
N LEU A 325 -19.18 -3.83 -9.74
CA LEU A 325 -19.22 -4.98 -8.84
C LEU A 325 -20.50 -5.78 -9.04
N SER A 326 -20.43 -7.10 -8.86
CA SER A 326 -21.64 -7.94 -8.86
C SER A 326 -22.52 -7.60 -7.67
N ARG A 327 -23.84 -7.55 -7.88
CA ARG A 327 -24.82 -7.56 -6.79
C ARG A 327 -25.00 -8.99 -6.28
N GLU A 328 -25.16 -9.14 -4.98
CA GLU A 328 -25.74 -10.39 -4.46
C GLU A 328 -27.25 -10.38 -4.78
N PRO A 329 -27.84 -11.50 -5.24
CA PRO A 329 -29.28 -11.56 -5.40
C PRO A 329 -29.94 -11.30 -4.04
N ASP A 330 -30.99 -10.46 -4.03
CA ASP A 330 -31.83 -10.30 -2.84
C ASP A 330 -32.20 -11.70 -2.31
N PRO A 331 -32.15 -11.95 -0.99
CA PRO A 331 -32.67 -13.18 -0.44
C PRO A 331 -34.16 -13.25 -0.79
N VAL A 332 -34.47 -13.95 -1.87
CA VAL A 332 -35.84 -14.26 -2.27
C VAL A 332 -36.43 -15.06 -1.14
N ASP A 333 -37.37 -14.44 -0.44
CA ASP A 333 -38.38 -14.97 0.48
C ASP A 333 -38.35 -16.51 0.59
N SER A 334 -37.34 -17.04 1.29
CA SER A 334 -37.17 -18.47 1.51
C SER A 334 -37.75 -18.80 2.87
N SER A 335 -39.07 -18.62 3.00
CA SER A 335 -39.87 -19.23 4.05
C SER A 335 -39.93 -20.76 3.83
N ALA A 336 -38.80 -21.45 3.82
CA ALA A 336 -38.69 -22.92 3.89
C ALA A 336 -37.21 -23.36 3.93
N ALA A 337 -36.44 -22.98 4.94
CA ALA A 337 -35.27 -23.77 5.36
C ALA A 337 -34.93 -23.48 6.82
N THR A 338 -35.12 -24.49 7.66
CA THR A 338 -34.74 -24.51 9.08
C THR A 338 -33.22 -24.29 9.26
N PRO A 339 -32.78 -23.56 10.30
CA PRO A 339 -31.37 -23.25 10.49
C PRO A 339 -30.61 -24.47 11.05
N SER A 340 -29.65 -24.99 10.29
CA SER A 340 -28.61 -25.87 10.83
C SER A 340 -27.42 -25.03 11.30
N TYR A 341 -27.25 -24.92 12.61
CA TYR A 341 -26.03 -24.40 13.23
C TYR A 341 -24.85 -25.33 12.90
N SER A 342 -23.83 -24.85 12.18
CA SER A 342 -22.50 -25.48 12.16
C SER A 342 -21.53 -24.62 12.95
N LYS A 343 -21.00 -25.23 14.01
CA LYS A 343 -20.04 -24.70 14.98
C LYS A 343 -18.75 -24.21 14.30
N ASP A 344 -18.26 -23.09 14.83
CA ASP A 344 -16.88 -22.67 14.73
C ASP A 344 -15.92 -23.80 15.15
N ILE A 345 -14.98 -24.14 14.28
CA ILE A 345 -13.81 -24.94 14.65
C ILE A 345 -12.67 -23.96 14.94
N SER A 346 -12.54 -23.62 16.23
CA SER A 346 -11.32 -23.04 16.78
C SER A 346 -10.29 -24.16 16.97
N ALA A 347 -9.18 -24.11 16.24
CA ALA A 347 -8.02 -24.96 16.50
C ALA A 347 -7.27 -24.42 17.73
N ALA A 348 -7.54 -24.99 18.90
CA ALA A 348 -6.72 -24.85 20.09
C ALA A 348 -5.58 -25.87 20.05
N ALA A 349 -4.34 -25.40 20.07
CA ALA A 349 -3.17 -26.23 20.35
C ALA A 349 -3.03 -26.39 21.88
N SER A 350 -3.02 -27.64 22.32
CA SER A 350 -2.97 -28.07 23.72
C SER A 350 -1.62 -27.82 24.38
N CYS A 351 -1.66 -27.35 25.63
CA CYS A 351 -0.55 -27.26 26.57
C CYS A 351 0.00 -28.63 26.98
N GLY A 352 1.31 -28.68 27.19
CA GLY A 352 2.00 -29.69 28.00
C GLY A 352 2.27 -29.12 29.39
N ASP A 353 1.88 -29.90 30.39
CA ASP A 353 1.87 -29.65 31.82
C ASP A 353 3.27 -29.73 32.46
N SER A 354 3.56 -28.85 33.43
CA SER A 354 4.37 -29.15 34.61
C SER A 354 4.34 -27.97 35.59
N SER A 355 3.74 -28.23 36.76
CA SER A 355 3.78 -27.38 37.97
C SER A 355 5.19 -27.42 38.63
N PRO A 356 5.54 -26.56 39.62
CA PRO A 356 4.95 -26.62 40.96
C PRO A 356 4.74 -25.27 41.71
N GLU A 357 3.81 -25.36 42.67
CA GLU A 357 3.73 -24.71 44.01
C GLU A 357 4.27 -23.29 44.24
N GLU A 358 3.39 -22.39 44.72
CA GLU A 358 3.47 -21.79 46.07
C GLU A 358 2.19 -20.97 46.37
N GLY A 359 1.78 -20.94 47.64
CA GLY A 359 0.51 -20.39 48.08
C GLY A 359 0.58 -19.00 48.73
N VAL A 360 -0.54 -18.68 49.38
CA VAL A 360 -0.81 -17.59 50.36
C VAL A 360 -1.35 -16.28 49.78
N GLN A 361 -2.69 -16.11 49.93
CA GLN A 361 -3.42 -15.04 50.66
C GLN A 361 -2.77 -13.64 50.75
N GLU A 362 -3.44 -12.48 50.75
CA GLU A 362 -4.83 -12.03 50.82
C GLU A 362 -4.79 -10.49 50.85
N GLU A 363 -5.83 -9.84 50.34
CA GLU A 363 -6.33 -8.47 50.60
C GLU A 363 -5.38 -7.28 50.91
N GLN A 364 -5.59 -6.17 50.18
CA GLN A 364 -6.22 -4.98 50.80
C GLN A 364 -6.72 -3.95 49.76
N LYS A 365 -8.04 -3.74 49.80
CA LYS A 365 -8.74 -2.54 49.30
C LYS A 365 -8.32 -1.31 50.11
N LYS A 366 -8.11 -0.17 49.45
CA LYS A 366 -8.23 1.14 50.11
C LYS A 366 -9.00 2.14 49.25
N LEU A 367 -9.84 2.88 49.97
CA LEU A 367 -10.92 3.73 49.53
C LEU A 367 -10.47 5.01 48.82
N ILE A 368 -11.41 5.46 47.99
CA ILE A 368 -11.65 6.80 47.43
C ILE A 368 -11.87 7.85 48.54
N THR A 369 -11.49 9.10 48.23
CA THR A 369 -11.86 10.47 48.74
C THR A 369 -10.57 11.21 49.03
N GLU A 370 -10.22 12.39 48.53
CA GLU A 370 -10.87 13.66 48.15
C GLU A 370 -9.73 14.45 47.46
N SER A 371 -9.88 15.38 46.51
CA SER A 371 -10.60 16.65 46.59
C SER A 371 -10.37 17.40 45.27
N THR A 372 -11.41 18.11 44.85
CA THR A 372 -11.40 19.16 43.84
C THR A 372 -10.75 20.45 44.36
N SER A 373 -10.02 21.17 43.48
CA SER A 373 -9.94 22.64 43.36
C SER A 373 -8.51 23.18 43.20
N ALA A 374 -8.19 23.70 42.01
CA ALA A 374 -7.57 25.02 41.79
C ALA A 374 -7.25 25.18 40.28
N LYS A 375 -8.04 25.97 39.56
CA LYS A 375 -7.70 27.35 39.13
C LYS A 375 -6.40 27.47 38.33
N SER A 376 -6.61 27.65 37.02
CA SER A 376 -6.00 28.69 36.18
C SER A 376 -4.56 29.11 36.50
N CYS A 377 -3.65 28.70 35.62
CA CYS A 377 -2.49 29.55 35.32
C CYS A 377 -2.09 29.39 33.84
N ARG A 378 -2.52 30.35 33.02
CA ARG A 378 -1.88 30.64 31.72
C ARG A 378 -0.42 30.99 32.00
N ARG A 379 0.51 30.16 31.52
CA ARG A 379 1.90 30.59 31.28
C ARG A 379 2.21 30.42 29.80
N LYS A 380 2.31 31.57 29.12
CA LYS A 380 3.08 31.72 27.88
C LYS A 380 4.56 31.48 28.21
N LEU A 381 5.21 30.60 27.47
CA LEU A 381 6.66 30.51 27.35
C LEU A 381 7.01 30.19 25.88
N PRO A 382 8.22 30.53 25.43
CA PRO A 382 8.41 31.30 24.20
C PRO A 382 8.78 30.46 22.98
N SER A 383 8.57 31.09 21.82
CA SER A 383 9.08 30.67 20.53
C SER A 383 10.62 30.67 20.52
N GLU A 384 11.23 29.49 20.44
CA GLU A 384 12.60 29.36 19.94
C GLU A 384 12.59 28.40 18.75
N ARG A 385 12.66 29.00 17.56
CA ARG A 385 13.05 28.32 16.33
C ARG A 385 14.53 28.01 16.43
N THR A 386 14.87 26.77 16.72
CA THR A 386 16.23 26.27 16.50
C THR A 386 16.25 25.57 15.14
N ARG A 387 16.83 26.25 14.16
CA ARG A 387 17.16 25.68 12.85
C ARG A 387 18.17 24.55 13.05
N TYR A 388 17.73 23.30 12.87
CA TYR A 388 18.67 22.22 12.56
C TYR A 388 18.91 22.22 11.06
N THR A 389 20.13 22.57 10.68
CA THR A 389 20.64 22.41 9.32
C THR A 389 20.89 20.92 9.09
N GLU A 390 20.08 20.28 8.25
CA GLU A 390 20.38 18.95 7.74
C GLU A 390 21.53 19.02 6.73
N LYS A 391 22.68 18.53 7.16
CA LYS A 391 23.69 17.94 6.29
C LYS A 391 23.77 16.47 6.68
N THR A 392 23.11 15.61 5.94
CA THR A 392 23.50 14.20 5.84
C THR A 392 23.61 13.86 4.36
N ALA A 393 24.86 13.62 4.00
CA ALA A 393 25.32 13.38 2.66
C ALA A 393 24.87 12.01 2.17
N TRP A 394 24.45 11.99 0.90
CA TRP A 394 24.45 10.81 0.07
C TRP A 394 25.89 10.34 -0.14
N GLU A 395 26.31 9.28 0.53
CA GLU A 395 27.52 8.54 0.14
C GLU A 395 27.19 7.09 -0.19
N LYS A 396 27.22 6.85 -1.50
CA LYS A 396 27.26 5.53 -2.15
C LYS A 396 28.57 4.84 -1.77
N ARG A 397 28.52 3.58 -1.32
CA ARG A 397 29.69 2.70 -1.36
C ARG A 397 29.72 1.96 -2.71
N PRO A 398 30.83 1.94 -3.44
CA PRO A 398 31.00 1.03 -4.57
C PRO A 398 31.31 -0.39 -4.05
N LEU A 399 30.76 -1.38 -4.75
CA LEU A 399 31.11 -2.79 -4.61
C LEU A 399 32.51 -3.03 -5.20
N GLU A 400 33.48 -3.35 -4.35
CA GLU A 400 34.71 -4.02 -4.77
C GLU A 400 34.41 -5.50 -4.96
N VAL A 401 34.64 -5.99 -6.18
CA VAL A 401 34.59 -7.41 -6.52
C VAL A 401 36.00 -7.96 -6.36
N ASP A 402 36.19 -8.83 -5.38
CA ASP A 402 37.42 -9.56 -5.15
C ASP A 402 37.62 -10.60 -6.28
N HIS A 403 38.56 -10.33 -7.18
CA HIS A 403 39.08 -11.31 -8.12
C HIS A 403 40.38 -11.90 -7.58
N GLN A 404 40.28 -13.10 -6.98
CA GLN A 404 41.43 -13.99 -6.87
C GLN A 404 41.77 -14.55 -8.26
N ALA A 405 42.93 -14.16 -8.80
CA ALA A 405 43.56 -14.84 -9.92
C ALA A 405 45.06 -15.02 -9.60
N GLU A 406 45.45 -16.29 -9.46
CA GLU A 406 46.82 -16.74 -9.26
C GLU A 406 47.71 -16.39 -10.47
N SER A 407 48.92 -15.94 -10.14
CA SER A 407 50.02 -15.68 -11.05
C SER A 407 50.64 -16.97 -11.60
N GLY A 408 50.77 -17.07 -12.92
CA GLY A 408 51.51 -18.13 -13.60
C GLY A 408 52.18 -17.60 -14.87
N SER A 409 53.50 -17.48 -14.86
CA SER A 409 54.29 -16.73 -15.84
C SER A 409 54.53 -17.47 -17.17
N GLN A 410 54.71 -16.64 -18.21
CA GLN A 410 55.63 -16.77 -19.35
C GLN A 410 55.15 -17.23 -20.75
N PRO A 411 55.77 -16.66 -21.82
CA PRO A 411 55.16 -16.46 -23.13
C PRO A 411 55.64 -17.47 -24.17
N LYS A 412 54.89 -17.63 -25.28
CA LYS A 412 55.45 -18.03 -26.59
C LYS A 412 54.46 -17.92 -27.76
N THR A 413 54.89 -17.13 -28.73
CA THR A 413 54.83 -17.38 -30.19
C THR A 413 53.48 -17.53 -30.91
N ARG A 414 53.17 -16.44 -31.62
CA ARG A 414 52.48 -16.34 -32.91
C ARG A 414 52.74 -17.56 -33.81
N ARG A 415 51.69 -18.30 -34.20
CA ARG A 415 51.71 -19.25 -35.31
C ARG A 415 50.58 -18.95 -36.29
N GLN A 416 50.99 -18.77 -37.53
CA GLN A 416 50.17 -18.62 -38.74
C GLN A 416 49.38 -19.91 -39.01
N LEU A 417 48.14 -19.76 -39.50
CA LEU A 417 47.40 -20.84 -40.14
C LEU A 417 47.69 -20.82 -41.65
N PRO A 418 47.94 -21.97 -42.30
CA PRO A 418 48.16 -22.03 -43.73
C PRO A 418 46.85 -22.19 -44.53
N LYS A 419 46.92 -21.71 -45.77
CA LYS A 419 45.92 -21.84 -46.83
C LYS A 419 45.92 -23.26 -47.42
N ASN A 420 44.73 -23.65 -47.89
CA ASN A 420 44.39 -24.59 -48.97
C ASN A 420 44.82 -26.06 -48.84
N ARG A 421 43.84 -26.97 -48.78
CA ARG A 421 43.28 -27.65 -49.97
C ARG A 421 41.95 -28.30 -49.66
#